data_AF-A0A7V9DIJ3-F1
#
_entry.id   AF-A0A7V9DIJ3-F1
#
_cell.length_a   1.000
_cell.length_b   1.000
_cell.length_c   1.000
_cell.angle_alpha   90.00
_cell.angle_beta   90.00
_cell.angle_gamma   90.00
#
_symmetry.space_group_name_H-M   'P 1'
#
loop_
_entity.id
_entity.type
_entity.pdbx_description
1 polymer ?
#
loop_
_entity_poly.entity_id
_entity_poly.type
_entity_poly.pdbx_seq_one_letter_code
_entity_poly.pdbx_strand_id
1 'polypeptide(L)'
;MAVRAPQLHLTLRGFCLGAFVFLGRVLEEGDELPFAFEEHVQRDGPALYEYRPLVRTFVESRAGALAGREDARIALDELLAEPAAAIFA
;
A
#
# COMPACT_ATOMS: atom_id res chain seq x y z
N MET A 1 -8.56 -16.29 17.19
CA MET A 1 -7.11 -16.34 17.50
C MET A 1 -6.78 -15.07 18.28
N ALA A 2 -6.16 -15.15 19.46
CA ALA A 2 -5.79 -13.96 20.23
C ALA A 2 -4.61 -13.23 19.56
N VAL A 3 -4.70 -11.91 19.40
CA VAL A 3 -3.61 -11.09 18.87
C VAL A 3 -2.52 -10.98 19.93
N ARG A 4 -1.28 -11.35 19.57
CA ARG A 4 -0.14 -11.38 20.52
C ARG A 4 0.32 -9.98 20.94
N ALA A 5 0.36 -9.05 19.99
CA ALA A 5 0.73 -7.64 20.22
C ALA A 5 -0.45 -6.74 19.82
N PRO A 6 -1.45 -6.54 20.70
CA PRO A 6 -2.69 -5.85 20.34
C PRO A 6 -2.48 -4.37 19.99
N GLN A 7 -1.51 -3.70 20.61
CA GLN A 7 -1.20 -2.30 20.29
C GLN A 7 -0.54 -2.16 18.92
N LEU A 8 0.51 -2.94 18.66
CA LEU A 8 1.13 -3.02 17.33
C LEU A 8 0.10 -3.33 16.23
N HIS A 9 -0.82 -4.26 16.49
CA HIS A 9 -1.89 -4.56 15.53
C HIS A 9 -2.81 -3.35 15.28
N LEU A 10 -3.22 -2.66 16.34
CA LEU A 10 -4.08 -1.48 16.23
C LEU A 10 -3.40 -0.35 15.45
N THR A 11 -2.13 -0.08 15.73
CA THR A 11 -1.39 1.02 15.09
C THR A 11 -1.08 0.71 13.62
N LEU A 12 -0.63 -0.50 13.30
CA LEU A 12 -0.45 -0.94 11.91
C LEU A 12 -1.77 -0.92 11.12
N ARG A 13 -2.87 -1.39 11.72
CA ARG A 13 -4.19 -1.33 11.09
C ARG A 13 -4.62 0.12 10.86
N GLY A 14 -4.38 0.99 11.84
CA GLY A 14 -4.66 2.42 11.74
C GLY A 14 -3.91 3.06 10.58
N PHE A 15 -2.60 2.86 10.51
CA PHE A 15 -1.76 3.32 9.41
C PHE A 15 -2.25 2.82 8.05
N CYS A 16 -2.54 1.51 7.92
CA CYS A 16 -3.05 0.96 6.66
C CYS A 16 -4.35 1.64 6.22
N LEU A 17 -5.34 1.76 7.11
CA LEU A 17 -6.62 2.41 6.78
C LEU A 17 -6.43 3.89 6.44
N GLY A 18 -5.58 4.59 7.19
CA GLY A 18 -5.23 5.97 6.91
C GLY A 18 -4.55 6.17 5.55
N ALA A 19 -3.64 5.27 5.19
CA ALA A 19 -2.98 5.24 3.89
C ALA A 19 -3.98 5.01 2.75
N PHE A 20 -4.92 4.07 2.90
CA PHE A 20 -6.00 3.85 1.92
C PHE A 20 -6.82 5.12 1.68
N VAL A 21 -7.26 5.80 2.75
CA VAL A 21 -8.04 7.04 2.64
C VAL A 21 -7.24 8.14 1.92
N PHE A 22 -5.96 8.29 2.25
CA PHE A 22 -5.12 9.30 1.61
C PHE A 22 -4.87 9.01 0.12
N LEU A 23 -4.52 7.78 -0.20
CA LEU A 23 -4.29 7.38 -1.59
C LEU A 23 -5.57 7.47 -2.42
N GLY A 24 -6.73 7.15 -1.84
CA GLY A 24 -8.03 7.33 -2.48
C GLY A 24 -8.33 8.80 -2.79
N ARG A 25 -8.11 9.70 -1.83
CA ARG A 25 -8.28 11.15 -2.06
C ARG A 25 -7.39 11.71 -3.15
N VAL A 26 -6.13 11.26 -3.19
CA VAL A 26 -5.20 11.67 -4.25
C VAL A 26 -5.76 11.32 -5.64
N LEU A 27 -6.37 10.15 -5.80
CA LEU A 27 -7.06 9.79 -7.05
C LEU A 27 -8.33 10.61 -7.29
N GLU A 28 -9.13 10.85 -6.26
CA GLU A 28 -10.35 11.70 -6.35
C GLU A 28 -10.02 13.15 -6.75
N GLU A 29 -8.86 13.66 -6.35
CA GLU A 29 -8.35 15.00 -6.67
C GLU A 29 -7.76 15.10 -8.09
N GLY A 30 -7.78 14.00 -8.85
CA GLY A 30 -7.43 13.98 -10.28
C GLY A 30 -6.04 13.45 -10.59
N ASP A 31 -5.34 12.87 -9.61
CA ASP A 31 -4.13 12.11 -9.88
C ASP A 31 -4.46 10.77 -10.54
N GLU A 32 -3.53 10.21 -11.30
CA GLU A 32 -3.78 9.02 -12.12
C GLU A 32 -3.09 7.78 -11.55
N LEU A 33 -3.82 6.65 -11.61
CA LEU A 33 -3.25 5.34 -11.36
C LEU A 33 -2.57 4.84 -12.64
N PRO A 34 -1.22 4.77 -12.69
CA PRO A 34 -0.51 4.31 -13.87
C PRO A 34 -0.94 2.88 -14.23
N PHE A 35 -0.96 2.57 -15.52
CA PHE A 35 -1.27 1.23 -16.02
C PHE A 35 -0.24 0.77 -17.05
N ALA A 36 -0.02 -0.54 -17.10
CA ALA A 36 0.67 -1.19 -18.21
C ALA A 36 -0.37 -1.78 -19.17
N PHE A 37 -0.16 -1.57 -20.46
CA PHE A 37 -0.92 -2.26 -21.49
C PHE A 37 -0.21 -3.56 -21.86
N GLU A 38 -0.92 -4.67 -21.81
CA GLU A 38 -0.40 -5.95 -22.22
C GLU A 38 -1.25 -6.59 -23.31
N GLU A 39 -0.55 -7.06 -24.34
CA GLU A 39 -1.12 -7.84 -25.41
C GLU A 39 -0.75 -9.31 -25.21
N HIS A 40 -1.78 -10.14 -25.04
CA HIS A 40 -1.67 -11.57 -24.86
C HIS A 40 -2.00 -12.26 -26.19
N VAL A 41 -0.96 -12.55 -26.98
CA VAL A 41 -1.09 -13.22 -28.29
C VAL A 41 -1.10 -14.74 -28.10
N GLN A 42 -2.10 -15.41 -28.67
CA GLN A 42 -2.20 -16.88 -28.71
C GLN A 42 -1.92 -17.40 -30.11
N ARG A 43 -1.36 -18.61 -30.21
CA ARG A 43 -0.90 -19.19 -31.49
C ARG A 43 -2.03 -19.39 -32.51
N ASP A 44 -3.23 -19.74 -32.06
CA ASP A 44 -4.39 -20.08 -32.90
C ASP A 44 -5.68 -19.38 -32.40
N GLY A 45 -5.56 -18.14 -31.90
CA GLY A 45 -6.69 -17.41 -31.30
C GLY A 45 -6.55 -15.88 -31.40
N PRO A 46 -7.60 -15.12 -31.04
CA PRO A 46 -7.54 -13.67 -31.03
C PRO A 46 -6.55 -13.15 -29.98
N ALA A 47 -5.95 -11.99 -30.23
CA ALA A 47 -5.18 -11.27 -29.22
C ALA A 47 -6.13 -10.77 -28.11
N LEU A 48 -5.73 -10.96 -26.86
CA LEU A 48 -6.43 -10.40 -25.69
C LEU A 48 -5.64 -9.22 -25.16
N TYR A 49 -6.34 -8.16 -24.75
CA TYR A 49 -5.71 -6.95 -24.25
C TYR A 49 -6.06 -6.75 -22.78
N GLU A 50 -5.05 -6.44 -21.98
CA GLU A 50 -5.18 -6.17 -20.55
C GLU A 50 -4.64 -4.76 -20.24
N TYR A 51 -5.44 -3.97 -19.52
CA TYR A 51 -4.95 -2.78 -18.85
C TYR A 51 -4.69 -3.14 -17.39
N ARG A 52 -3.42 -3.29 -17.02
CA ARG A 52 -3.04 -3.66 -15.66
C ARG A 52 -2.68 -2.42 -14.85
N PRO A 53 -3.40 -2.11 -13.77
CA PRO A 53 -3.03 -1.02 -12.88
C PRO A 53 -1.72 -1.31 -12.14
N LEU A 54 -0.80 -0.35 -12.14
CA LEU A 54 0.50 -0.38 -11.48
C LEU A 54 0.38 0.18 -10.06
N VAL A 55 -0.43 -0.48 -9.24
CA VAL A 55 -0.74 -0.05 -7.85
C VAL A 55 0.53 0.08 -7.01
N ARG A 56 1.48 -0.86 -7.16
CA ARG A 56 2.77 -0.78 -6.44
C ARG A 56 3.49 0.53 -6.76
N THR A 57 3.68 0.85 -8.04
CA THR A 57 4.36 2.08 -8.48
C THR A 57 3.66 3.33 -7.95
N PHE A 58 2.33 3.34 -7.96
CA PHE A 58 1.52 4.43 -7.41
C PHE A 58 1.74 4.62 -5.90
N VAL A 59 1.77 3.54 -5.13
CA VAL A 59 2.03 3.61 -3.69
C VAL A 59 3.48 4.02 -3.41
N GLU A 60 4.45 3.43 -4.10
CA GLU A 60 5.89 3.67 -3.89
C GLU A 60 6.28 5.13 -4.18
N SER A 61 5.74 5.73 -5.25
CA SER A 61 5.97 7.14 -5.57
C SER A 61 5.44 8.11 -4.50
N ARG A 62 4.59 7.63 -3.57
CA ARG A 62 4.02 8.39 -2.46
C ARG A 62 4.56 7.94 -1.10
N ALA A 63 5.57 7.07 -1.07
CA ALA A 63 6.14 6.52 0.16
C ALA A 63 6.61 7.63 1.11
N GLY A 64 7.21 8.71 0.60
CA GLY A 64 7.64 9.86 1.42
C GLY A 64 6.47 10.57 2.11
N ALA A 65 5.36 10.79 1.40
CA ALA A 65 4.17 11.39 1.99
C ALA A 65 3.52 10.47 3.02
N LEU A 66 3.47 9.17 2.75
CA LEU A 66 2.96 8.16 3.69
C LEU A 66 3.82 8.08 4.96
N ALA A 67 5.15 8.08 4.82
CA ALA A 67 6.10 8.06 5.93
C ALA A 67 6.05 9.34 6.79
N GLY A 68 5.62 10.46 6.20
CA GLY A 68 5.43 11.73 6.90
C GLY A 68 4.19 11.78 7.79
N ARG A 69 3.27 10.81 7.70
CA ARG A 69 2.02 10.84 8.47
C ARG A 69 2.24 10.47 9.93
N GLU A 70 1.40 11.04 10.79
CA GLU A 70 1.42 10.78 12.23
C GLU A 70 1.15 9.30 12.57
N ASP A 71 0.17 8.69 11.91
CA ASP A 71 -0.16 7.27 12.09
C ASP A 71 0.98 6.33 11.65
N ALA A 72 1.76 6.73 10.64
CA ALA A 72 2.97 6.01 10.23
C ALA A 72 4.06 6.06 11.30
N ARG A 73 4.25 7.22 11.94
CA ARG A 73 5.22 7.38 13.04
C ARG A 73 4.84 6.52 14.25
N ILE A 74 3.57 6.57 14.66
CA ILE A 74 3.06 5.79 15.79
C ILE A 74 3.22 4.28 15.51
N ALA A 75 2.91 3.84 14.29
CA ALA A 75 3.08 2.44 13.91
C ALA A 75 4.56 2.00 13.90
N LEU A 76 5.47 2.88 13.46
CA LEU A 76 6.91 2.63 13.48
C LEU A 76 7.46 2.50 14.91
N ASP A 77 7.03 3.38 15.83
CA ASP A 77 7.45 3.32 17.22
C ASP A 77 7.01 2.00 17.88
N GLU A 78 5.80 1.53 17.60
CA GLU A 78 5.32 0.23 18.09
C GLU A 78 6.05 -0.97 17.44
N LEU A 79 6.45 -0.87 16.17
CA LEU A 79 7.28 -1.88 15.52
C LEU A 79 8.64 -2.02 16.22
N LEU A 80 9.27 -0.89 16.54
CA LEU A 80 10.54 -0.86 17.26
C LEU A 80 10.40 -1.39 18.69
N ALA A 81 9.26 -1.14 19.34
CA ALA A 81 8.98 -1.58 20.70
C ALA A 81 8.69 -3.09 20.82
N GLU A 82 8.21 -3.74 19.75
CA GLU A 82 7.94 -5.18 19.71
C GLU A 82 9.15 -5.96 19.17
N PRO A 83 9.93 -6.69 20.01
CA PRO A 83 11.15 -7.35 19.57
C PRO A 83 10.96 -8.35 18.44
N ALA A 84 9.81 -9.02 18.38
CA ALA A 84 9.50 -9.97 17.32
C ALA A 84 9.21 -9.31 15.96
N ALA A 85 8.95 -7.99 15.94
CA ALA A 85 8.58 -7.23 14.76
C ALA A 85 9.57 -6.11 14.40
N ALA A 86 10.56 -5.82 15.26
CA ALA A 86 11.55 -4.76 15.06
C ALA A 86 12.34 -4.86 13.74
N ILE A 87 12.44 -6.06 13.14
CA ILE A 87 13.07 -6.27 11.83
C ILE A 87 12.31 -5.60 10.66
N PHE A 88 11.07 -5.20 10.88
CA PHE A 88 10.21 -4.55 9.87
C PHE A 88 10.13 -3.03 10.05
N ALA A 89 10.84 -2.48 11.04
CA ALA A 89 10.94 -1.04 11.29
C ALA A 89 11.97 -0.37 10.37
#